data_AF-A0A1M6VPG9-F1
#
_entry.id   AF-A0A1M6VPG9-F1
#
_cell.length_a   1.000
_cell.length_b   1.000
_cell.length_c   1.000
_cell.angle_alpha   90.00
_cell.angle_beta   90.00
_cell.angle_gamma   90.00
#
_symmetry.space_group_name_H-M   'P 1'
#
loop_
_entity.id
_entity.type
_entity.pdbx_description
1 polymer ?
#
loop_
_entity_poly.entity_id
_entity_poly.type
_entity_poly.pdbx_seq_one_letter_code
_entity_poly.pdbx_strand_id
1 'polypeptide(L)'
;MAAEKAQVVVIGGGATGTGILRDLALRGISAILVEQGDLAHGTSSRFHGLLHSGARYAVKDKEAARECLEENMILRRIAPNCVENTGGLFVQLPEDNAEYADQWLAACAESGIPTEELDPRELRRNTPVLHHRVTRAFIVPDCAVDGFRVLWSNVNSARRYGARLYTYHSLTGIQQSNGKVTGVELTNQLTGERKYIECEMIINSTGAWGGAVAALAGIELNIIKDKGTLVAYNHRLTNQVVNRLRPPGDGDIFVPHGTITIFGTTSVTVNDAACTKPGHGEVLDLIKIGQEMIPDLENYRLIRAFAGVRPLYQAGNTAGGRSVTRNFALVDHQERDGLQGFISIVGGKFTTFRLMAEKTVDLAAKRLDVTAPCRTAEESLTSPVSEQWLERGKRVFGIPGAKKAADRLGDSFQRVVEEAEKNPDQRKIFCECEVVSLAEIVHVAGDGDSFTLGDIRRKTRMGMGTCQGTFCSYRTLGALSGYSQFAGNHREYLTKFLQKRWKGIRPVLWGQQLREAQLSSAIYCSLFGMERML
;
A
#
# COMPACT_ATOMS: atom_id res chain seq x y z
N MET A 1 11.24 29.68 -19.78
CA MET A 1 10.52 28.40 -19.89
C MET A 1 9.07 28.68 -19.53
N ALA A 2 8.09 28.23 -20.33
CA ALA A 2 6.68 28.42 -19.99
C ALA A 2 6.39 27.76 -18.64
N ALA A 3 5.65 28.44 -17.75
CA ALA A 3 5.25 27.88 -16.48
C ALA A 3 4.37 26.65 -16.72
N GLU A 4 4.65 25.56 -16.02
CA GLU A 4 3.84 24.35 -16.10
C GLU A 4 2.48 24.62 -15.44
N LYS A 5 1.37 24.20 -16.07
CA LYS A 5 0.01 24.49 -15.59
C LYS A 5 -0.82 23.22 -15.42
N ALA A 6 -1.73 23.23 -14.46
CA ALA A 6 -2.80 22.24 -14.30
C ALA A 6 -3.99 22.87 -13.56
N GLN A 7 -5.22 22.37 -13.76
CA GLN A 7 -6.35 22.84 -12.98
C GLN A 7 -6.22 22.41 -11.52
N VAL A 8 -5.85 21.16 -11.29
CA VAL A 8 -5.72 20.57 -9.95
C VAL A 8 -4.33 19.98 -9.73
N VAL A 9 -3.72 20.31 -8.60
CA VAL A 9 -2.52 19.62 -8.10
C VAL A 9 -2.88 18.77 -6.88
N VAL A 10 -2.66 17.46 -6.98
CA VAL A 10 -2.87 16.50 -5.89
C VAL A 10 -1.56 16.30 -5.15
N ILE A 11 -1.54 16.57 -3.85
CA ILE A 11 -0.36 16.39 -3.00
C ILE A 11 -0.49 15.07 -2.24
N GLY A 12 0.47 14.16 -2.45
CA GLY A 12 0.58 12.85 -1.79
C GLY A 12 0.28 11.67 -2.72
N GLY A 13 1.28 10.81 -2.96
CA GLY A 13 1.21 9.59 -3.78
C GLY A 13 0.76 8.34 -3.03
N GLY A 14 -0.17 8.50 -2.08
CA GLY A 14 -0.81 7.39 -1.37
C GLY A 14 -2.02 6.80 -2.11
N ALA A 15 -2.71 5.86 -1.49
CA ALA A 15 -3.93 5.26 -2.05
C ALA A 15 -4.98 6.31 -2.41
N THR A 16 -5.28 7.22 -1.48
CA THR A 16 -6.23 8.32 -1.68
C THR A 16 -5.80 9.25 -2.82
N GLY A 17 -4.56 9.75 -2.81
CA GLY A 17 -4.10 10.67 -3.85
C GLY A 17 -4.04 10.06 -5.25
N THR A 18 -3.60 8.80 -5.38
CA THR A 18 -3.62 8.11 -6.69
C THR A 18 -5.04 7.84 -7.18
N GLY A 19 -5.99 7.55 -6.28
CA GLY A 19 -7.42 7.45 -6.60
C GLY A 19 -7.99 8.78 -7.08
N ILE A 20 -7.66 9.89 -6.40
CA ILE A 20 -8.09 11.26 -6.77
C ILE A 20 -7.54 11.64 -8.14
N LEU A 21 -6.25 11.41 -8.38
CA LEU A 21 -5.63 11.67 -9.69
C LEU A 21 -6.38 10.93 -10.81
N ARG A 22 -6.72 9.65 -10.58
CA ARG A 22 -7.46 8.84 -11.54
C ARG A 22 -8.86 9.40 -11.81
N ASP A 23 -9.61 9.73 -10.77
CA ASP A 23 -10.97 10.25 -10.94
C ASP A 23 -10.99 11.61 -11.64
N LEU A 24 -10.11 12.54 -11.25
CA LEU A 24 -9.93 13.82 -11.94
C LEU A 24 -9.69 13.63 -13.44
N ALA A 25 -8.78 12.72 -13.80
CA ALA A 25 -8.44 12.45 -15.18
C ALA A 25 -9.62 11.85 -15.97
N LEU A 26 -10.39 10.94 -15.36
CA LEU A 26 -11.56 10.31 -15.97
C LEU A 26 -12.73 11.29 -16.22
N ARG A 27 -12.78 12.38 -15.44
CA ARG A 27 -13.73 13.48 -15.59
C ARG A 27 -13.20 14.61 -16.49
N GLY A 28 -12.01 14.44 -17.09
CA GLY A 28 -11.41 15.42 -18.00
C GLY A 28 -10.77 16.63 -17.31
N ILE A 29 -10.53 16.56 -16.00
CA ILE A 29 -9.90 17.65 -15.24
C ILE A 29 -8.37 17.50 -15.34
N SER A 30 -7.69 18.53 -15.84
CA SER A 30 -6.22 18.51 -15.97
C SER A 30 -5.57 18.44 -14.59
N ALA A 31 -4.95 17.31 -14.28
CA ALA A 31 -4.38 17.04 -12.96
C ALA A 31 -2.91 16.60 -12.98
N ILE A 32 -2.18 17.02 -11.94
CA ILE A 32 -0.81 16.58 -11.64
C ILE A 32 -0.78 16.02 -10.22
N LEU A 33 -0.26 14.82 -10.03
CA LEU A 33 0.07 14.30 -8.69
C LEU A 33 1.53 14.57 -8.35
N VAL A 34 1.77 15.02 -7.12
CA VAL A 34 3.10 15.29 -6.58
C VAL A 34 3.35 14.43 -5.35
N GLU A 35 4.44 13.68 -5.34
CA GLU A 35 4.88 12.82 -4.23
C GLU A 35 6.36 13.10 -3.91
N GLN A 36 6.64 13.32 -2.62
CA GLN A 36 7.99 13.67 -2.14
C GLN A 36 9.02 12.53 -2.28
N GLY A 37 8.57 11.27 -2.35
CA GLY A 37 9.40 10.11 -2.63
C GLY A 37 8.91 9.35 -3.86
N ASP A 38 9.02 8.02 -3.80
CA ASP A 38 8.31 7.13 -4.72
C ASP A 38 6.84 7.00 -4.29
N LEU A 39 5.97 6.52 -5.18
CA LEU A 39 4.61 6.16 -4.81
C LEU A 39 4.59 5.18 -3.63
N ALA A 40 3.54 5.29 -2.82
CA ALA A 40 3.39 4.55 -1.58
C ALA A 40 4.53 4.79 -0.57
N HIS A 41 5.23 5.93 -0.60
CA HIS A 41 6.31 6.22 0.36
C HIS A 41 5.83 6.24 1.82
N GLY A 42 4.59 6.65 2.07
CA GLY A 42 3.96 6.72 3.40
C GLY A 42 3.18 5.47 3.81
N THR A 43 2.04 5.67 4.47
CA THR A 43 1.24 4.63 5.13
C THR A 43 0.68 3.57 4.19
N SER A 44 0.37 3.92 2.94
CA SER A 44 -0.23 2.99 1.96
C SER A 44 0.65 1.78 1.59
N SER A 45 1.94 1.78 1.95
CA SER A 45 2.83 0.61 1.81
C SER A 45 3.05 -0.18 3.10
N ARG A 46 2.37 0.20 4.19
CA ARG A 46 2.62 -0.29 5.55
C ARG A 46 1.31 -0.74 6.20
N PHE A 47 0.64 -1.66 5.53
CA PHE A 47 -0.55 -2.34 6.01
C PHE A 47 -0.42 -3.84 5.74
N HIS A 48 -1.35 -4.64 6.26
CA HIS A 48 -1.32 -6.10 6.11
C HIS A 48 -1.68 -6.60 4.71
N GLY A 49 -2.12 -5.73 3.79
CA GLY A 49 -2.59 -6.17 2.47
C GLY A 49 -4.00 -6.76 2.49
N LEU A 50 -4.86 -6.33 3.41
CA LEU A 50 -6.25 -6.81 3.50
C LEU A 50 -7.17 -5.84 2.76
N LEU A 51 -8.03 -6.39 1.93
CA LEU A 51 -9.25 -5.77 1.47
C LEU A 51 -10.40 -6.43 2.26
N HIS A 52 -10.87 -5.72 3.29
CA HIS A 52 -11.81 -6.27 4.28
C HIS A 52 -13.27 -6.07 3.86
N SER A 53 -14.13 -6.98 4.27
CA SER A 53 -15.60 -6.97 4.09
C SER A 53 -16.31 -5.92 4.96
N GLY A 54 -15.62 -5.30 5.92
CA GLY A 54 -16.24 -4.42 6.91
C GLY A 54 -16.75 -5.14 8.15
N ALA A 55 -16.65 -6.48 8.22
CA ALA A 55 -17.18 -7.27 9.33
C ALA A 55 -16.59 -6.88 10.70
N ARG A 56 -15.33 -6.43 10.75
CA ARG A 56 -14.70 -5.89 11.97
C ARG A 56 -15.39 -4.63 12.51
N TYR A 57 -16.09 -3.88 11.66
CA TYR A 57 -16.76 -2.62 12.01
C TYR A 57 -18.25 -2.78 12.27
N ALA A 58 -18.88 -3.87 11.80
CA ALA A 58 -20.33 -4.07 11.80
C ALA A 58 -21.00 -3.72 13.15
N VAL A 59 -20.41 -4.13 14.27
CA VAL A 59 -20.95 -3.87 15.61
C VAL A 59 -20.89 -2.38 16.00
N LYS A 60 -19.84 -1.65 15.62
CA LYS A 60 -19.60 -0.26 16.07
C LYS A 60 -20.07 0.80 15.06
N ASP A 61 -20.01 0.49 13.78
CA ASP A 61 -20.27 1.43 12.68
C ASP A 61 -20.77 0.66 11.46
N LYS A 62 -22.10 0.54 11.34
CA LYS A 62 -22.77 -0.19 10.27
C LYS A 62 -22.64 0.51 8.92
N GLU A 63 -22.57 1.83 8.90
CA GLU A 63 -22.38 2.60 7.66
C GLU A 63 -20.99 2.34 7.10
N ALA A 64 -19.95 2.47 7.92
CA ALA A 64 -18.60 2.13 7.50
C ALA A 64 -18.50 0.66 7.08
N ALA A 65 -19.20 -0.26 7.75
CA ALA A 65 -19.22 -1.67 7.37
C ALA A 65 -19.80 -1.86 5.94
N ARG A 66 -20.92 -1.20 5.61
CA ARG A 66 -21.53 -1.23 4.27
C ARG A 66 -20.63 -0.62 3.20
N GLU A 67 -20.07 0.57 3.46
CA GLU A 67 -19.13 1.21 2.52
C GLU A 67 -17.91 0.30 2.25
N CYS A 68 -17.41 -0.40 3.28
CA CYS A 68 -16.29 -1.32 3.12
C CYS A 68 -16.65 -2.56 2.31
N LEU A 69 -17.85 -3.12 2.50
CA LEU A 69 -18.32 -4.26 1.72
C LEU A 69 -18.47 -3.88 0.24
N GLU A 70 -19.11 -2.74 -0.04
CA GLU A 70 -19.32 -2.25 -1.40
C GLU A 70 -17.99 -1.99 -2.11
N GLU A 71 -17.08 -1.26 -1.47
CA GLU A 71 -15.77 -0.94 -2.04
C GLU A 71 -14.89 -2.17 -2.24
N ASN A 72 -15.01 -3.18 -1.36
CA ASN A 72 -14.34 -4.47 -1.54
C ASN A 72 -14.81 -5.16 -2.83
N MET A 73 -16.12 -5.23 -3.06
CA MET A 73 -16.69 -5.82 -4.27
C MET A 73 -16.32 -5.03 -5.52
N ILE A 74 -16.31 -3.69 -5.45
CA ILE A 74 -15.87 -2.82 -6.54
C ILE A 74 -14.40 -3.09 -6.88
N LEU A 75 -13.50 -3.09 -5.88
CA LEU A 75 -12.06 -3.28 -6.11
C LEU A 75 -11.71 -4.65 -6.66
N ARG A 76 -12.44 -5.72 -6.26
CA ARG A 76 -12.32 -7.05 -6.90
C ARG A 76 -12.63 -7.01 -8.38
N ARG A 77 -13.63 -6.21 -8.78
CA ARG A 77 -14.05 -6.06 -10.18
C ARG A 77 -13.10 -5.19 -11.00
N ILE A 78 -12.72 -4.02 -10.49
CA ILE A 78 -11.93 -3.04 -11.27
C ILE A 78 -10.43 -3.29 -11.19
N ALA A 79 -9.93 -4.03 -10.20
CA ALA A 79 -8.52 -4.30 -10.00
C ALA A 79 -8.23 -5.81 -9.81
N PRO A 80 -8.71 -6.69 -10.71
CA PRO A 80 -8.61 -8.14 -10.52
C PRO A 80 -7.16 -8.64 -10.51
N ASN A 81 -6.25 -7.94 -11.18
CA ASN A 81 -4.82 -8.22 -11.13
C ASN A 81 -4.16 -7.78 -9.81
N CYS A 82 -4.83 -7.01 -8.96
CA CYS A 82 -4.32 -6.54 -7.67
C CYS A 82 -4.84 -7.34 -6.48
N VAL A 83 -5.94 -8.05 -6.66
CA VAL A 83 -6.66 -8.75 -5.60
C VAL A 83 -6.45 -10.26 -5.72
N GLU A 84 -6.17 -10.90 -4.59
CA GLU A 84 -6.16 -12.34 -4.46
C GLU A 84 -7.39 -12.76 -3.65
N ASN A 85 -8.31 -13.50 -4.27
CA ASN A 85 -9.56 -13.94 -3.65
C ASN A 85 -9.31 -15.06 -2.62
N THR A 86 -8.74 -14.69 -1.47
CA THR A 86 -8.38 -15.60 -0.39
C THR A 86 -9.55 -15.95 0.52
N GLY A 87 -10.61 -15.13 0.56
CA GLY A 87 -11.66 -15.25 1.55
C GLY A 87 -11.19 -14.81 2.94
N GLY A 88 -12.15 -14.61 3.84
CA GLY A 88 -11.93 -14.29 5.24
C GLY A 88 -12.49 -15.33 6.16
N LEU A 89 -11.89 -15.44 7.32
CA LEU A 89 -12.28 -16.30 8.42
C LEU A 89 -12.20 -15.50 9.72
N PHE A 90 -13.29 -15.40 10.45
CA PHE A 90 -13.32 -14.88 11.82
C PHE A 90 -13.38 -16.06 12.78
N VAL A 91 -12.47 -16.15 13.75
CA VAL A 91 -12.38 -17.25 14.72
C VAL A 91 -12.51 -16.77 16.15
N GLN A 92 -13.37 -17.41 16.93
CA GLN A 92 -13.56 -17.13 18.36
C GLN A 92 -12.76 -18.14 19.20
N LEU A 93 -12.03 -17.65 20.21
CA LEU A 93 -11.35 -18.49 21.18
C LEU A 93 -12.20 -18.63 22.46
N PRO A 94 -11.96 -19.67 23.29
CA PRO A 94 -12.70 -19.86 24.56
C PRO A 94 -12.59 -18.69 25.54
N GLU A 95 -11.49 -17.94 25.46
CA GLU A 95 -11.21 -16.79 26.33
C GLU A 95 -11.92 -15.51 25.85
N ASP A 96 -12.50 -15.51 24.64
CA ASP A 96 -13.25 -14.38 24.10
C ASP A 96 -14.70 -14.37 24.65
N ASN A 97 -15.34 -13.19 24.69
CA ASN A 97 -16.73 -13.08 25.12
C ASN A 97 -17.65 -13.88 24.16
N ALA A 98 -18.32 -14.90 24.68
CA ALA A 98 -19.23 -15.77 23.94
C ALA A 98 -20.35 -14.99 23.23
N GLU A 99 -20.94 -14.00 23.90
CA GLU A 99 -22.06 -13.20 23.38
C GLU A 99 -21.65 -12.28 22.22
N TYR A 100 -20.36 -11.98 22.10
CA TYR A 100 -19.88 -11.08 21.05
C TYR A 100 -20.08 -11.67 19.65
N ALA A 101 -19.98 -12.99 19.50
CA ALA A 101 -20.18 -13.65 18.21
C ALA A 101 -21.62 -13.47 17.70
N ASP A 102 -22.62 -13.59 18.57
CA ASP A 102 -24.03 -13.42 18.20
C ASP A 102 -24.35 -11.96 17.87
N GLN A 103 -23.83 -11.02 18.67
CA GLN A 103 -23.94 -9.58 18.38
C GLN A 103 -23.29 -9.23 17.03
N TRP A 104 -22.11 -9.80 16.76
CA TRP A 104 -21.38 -9.60 15.52
C TRP A 104 -22.11 -10.18 14.31
N LEU A 105 -22.70 -11.38 14.44
CA LEU A 105 -23.51 -11.99 13.39
C LEU A 105 -24.74 -11.14 13.05
N ALA A 106 -25.49 -10.70 14.06
CA ALA A 106 -26.63 -9.82 13.87
C ALA A 106 -26.22 -8.52 13.17
N ALA A 107 -25.12 -7.90 13.61
CA ALA A 107 -24.60 -6.69 13.01
C ALA A 107 -24.11 -6.88 11.56
N CYS A 108 -23.52 -8.03 11.24
CA CYS A 108 -23.12 -8.38 9.88
C CYS A 108 -24.35 -8.53 8.97
N ALA A 109 -25.39 -9.24 9.43
CA ALA A 109 -26.64 -9.39 8.69
C ALA A 109 -27.30 -8.02 8.41
N GLU A 110 -27.39 -7.14 9.41
CA GLU A 110 -27.90 -5.78 9.24
C GLU A 110 -27.05 -4.91 8.30
N SER A 111 -25.76 -5.20 8.19
CA SER A 111 -24.84 -4.52 7.28
C SER A 111 -24.77 -5.17 5.90
N GLY A 112 -25.53 -6.25 5.65
CA GLY A 112 -25.52 -6.98 4.39
C GLY A 112 -24.27 -7.81 4.12
N ILE A 113 -23.44 -8.06 5.15
CA ILE A 113 -22.20 -8.84 5.02
C ILE A 113 -22.56 -10.32 5.05
N PRO A 114 -22.27 -11.09 3.98
CA PRO A 114 -22.53 -12.53 3.99
C PRO A 114 -21.59 -13.21 4.99
N THR A 115 -22.18 -14.01 5.86
CA THR A 115 -21.48 -14.83 6.86
C THR A 115 -21.91 -16.29 6.73
N GLU A 116 -20.97 -17.20 6.86
CA GLU A 116 -21.23 -18.65 6.89
C GLU A 116 -20.49 -19.26 8.07
N GLU A 117 -21.21 -19.89 9.00
CA GLU A 117 -20.60 -20.56 10.15
C GLU A 117 -20.01 -21.92 9.72
N LEU A 118 -18.75 -22.16 10.06
CA LEU A 118 -18.06 -23.40 9.79
C LEU A 118 -18.11 -24.35 10.99
N ASP A 119 -18.28 -25.64 10.73
CA ASP A 119 -18.09 -26.68 11.74
C ASP A 119 -16.63 -26.64 12.24
N PRO A 120 -16.36 -26.53 13.55
CA PRO A 120 -15.01 -26.56 14.10
C PRO A 120 -14.18 -27.79 13.68
N ARG A 121 -14.82 -28.93 13.37
CA ARG A 121 -14.16 -30.13 12.81
C ARG A 121 -13.65 -29.89 11.39
N GLU A 122 -14.46 -29.24 10.55
CA GLU A 122 -14.04 -28.85 9.21
C GLU A 122 -12.92 -27.81 9.27
N LEU A 123 -13.05 -26.82 10.14
CA LEU A 123 -12.00 -25.83 10.37
C LEU A 123 -10.66 -26.47 10.72
N ARG A 124 -10.65 -27.42 11.67
CA ARG A 124 -9.42 -28.13 12.08
C ARG A 124 -8.80 -28.93 10.94
N ARG A 125 -9.61 -29.43 10.00
CA ARG A 125 -9.13 -30.17 8.83
C ARG A 125 -8.54 -29.23 7.77
N ASN A 126 -9.19 -28.09 7.51
CA ASN A 126 -8.82 -27.16 6.44
C ASN A 126 -7.72 -26.18 6.87
N THR A 127 -7.66 -25.82 8.15
CA THR A 127 -6.72 -24.84 8.70
C THR A 127 -6.10 -25.37 10.01
N PRO A 128 -5.29 -26.45 9.96
CA PRO A 128 -4.77 -27.14 11.14
C PRO A 128 -3.77 -26.32 11.97
N VAL A 129 -3.26 -25.21 11.43
CA VAL A 129 -2.36 -24.28 12.12
C VAL A 129 -3.07 -23.47 13.22
N LEU A 130 -4.40 -23.37 13.17
CA LEU A 130 -5.17 -22.65 14.18
C LEU A 130 -5.32 -23.46 15.47
N HIS A 131 -5.52 -22.74 16.57
CA HIS A 131 -5.72 -23.32 17.89
C HIS A 131 -6.91 -24.32 17.88
N HIS A 132 -6.70 -25.55 18.36
CA HIS A 132 -7.70 -26.63 18.33
C HIS A 132 -9.00 -26.32 19.11
N ARG A 133 -8.90 -25.50 20.17
CA ARG A 133 -10.01 -24.96 20.98
C ARG A 133 -10.84 -23.83 20.36
N VAL A 134 -10.64 -23.44 19.09
CA VAL A 134 -11.56 -22.48 18.44
C VAL A 134 -13.01 -22.95 18.61
N THR A 135 -13.85 -22.08 19.17
CA THR A 135 -15.23 -22.40 19.56
C THR A 135 -16.21 -22.19 18.41
N ARG A 136 -16.04 -21.09 17.66
CA ARG A 136 -16.86 -20.72 16.50
C ARG A 136 -16.00 -20.11 15.41
N ALA A 137 -16.39 -20.30 14.16
CA ALA A 137 -15.69 -19.73 13.03
C ALA A 137 -16.64 -19.33 11.90
N PHE A 138 -16.38 -18.21 11.24
CA PHE A 138 -17.25 -17.65 10.21
C PHE A 138 -16.48 -17.21 8.97
N ILE A 139 -16.93 -17.65 7.80
CA ILE A 139 -16.43 -17.15 6.52
C ILE A 139 -17.05 -15.79 6.24
N VAL A 140 -16.23 -14.86 5.72
CA VAL A 140 -16.64 -13.52 5.26
C VAL A 140 -15.93 -13.17 3.95
N PRO A 141 -16.43 -12.20 3.15
CA PRO A 141 -15.80 -11.82 1.89
C PRO A 141 -14.59 -10.87 2.09
N ASP A 142 -13.68 -11.20 3.01
CA ASP A 142 -12.35 -10.58 3.02
C ASP A 142 -11.50 -11.16 1.87
N CYS A 143 -10.45 -10.44 1.49
CA CYS A 143 -9.45 -10.92 0.55
C CYS A 143 -8.11 -10.19 0.73
N ALA A 144 -7.07 -10.69 0.08
CA ALA A 144 -5.78 -10.02 0.07
C ALA A 144 -5.63 -9.09 -1.14
N VAL A 145 -4.86 -8.01 -0.99
CA VAL A 145 -4.63 -7.00 -2.03
C VAL A 145 -3.18 -6.52 -2.01
N ASP A 146 -2.55 -6.46 -3.19
CA ASP A 146 -1.23 -5.84 -3.36
C ASP A 146 -1.39 -4.32 -3.52
N GLY A 147 -1.16 -3.59 -2.43
CA GLY A 147 -1.32 -2.14 -2.41
C GLY A 147 -0.38 -1.41 -3.37
N PHE A 148 0.84 -1.90 -3.61
CA PHE A 148 1.76 -1.23 -4.54
C PHE A 148 1.20 -1.26 -5.96
N ARG A 149 0.69 -2.42 -6.37
CA ARG A 149 0.09 -2.62 -7.68
C ARG A 149 -1.17 -1.77 -7.87
N VAL A 150 -2.02 -1.64 -6.85
CA VAL A 150 -3.21 -0.75 -6.90
C VAL A 150 -2.80 0.70 -7.18
N LEU A 151 -1.84 1.23 -6.42
CA LEU A 151 -1.40 2.62 -6.57
C LEU A 151 -0.81 2.90 -7.96
N TRP A 152 0.08 2.03 -8.44
CA TRP A 152 0.64 2.17 -9.79
C TRP A 152 -0.41 1.98 -10.89
N SER A 153 -1.37 1.07 -10.71
CA SER A 153 -2.45 0.88 -11.68
C SER A 153 -3.39 2.08 -11.74
N ASN A 154 -3.66 2.76 -10.62
CA ASN A 154 -4.38 4.04 -10.62
C ASN A 154 -3.64 5.12 -11.42
N VAL A 155 -2.33 5.28 -11.19
CA VAL A 155 -1.52 6.27 -11.92
C VAL A 155 -1.46 5.97 -13.41
N ASN A 156 -1.20 4.71 -13.78
CA ASN A 156 -1.15 4.31 -15.18
C ASN A 156 -2.52 4.47 -15.85
N SER A 157 -3.61 4.19 -15.12
CA SER A 157 -4.97 4.52 -15.58
C SER A 157 -5.15 6.01 -15.81
N ALA A 158 -4.72 6.87 -14.88
CA ALA A 158 -4.83 8.32 -15.03
C ALA A 158 -4.01 8.86 -16.22
N ARG A 159 -2.82 8.28 -16.46
CA ARG A 159 -1.95 8.64 -17.60
C ARG A 159 -2.61 8.37 -18.96
N ARG A 160 -3.45 7.34 -19.08
CA ARG A 160 -4.25 7.10 -20.30
C ARG A 160 -5.18 8.28 -20.65
N TYR A 161 -5.54 9.07 -19.64
CA TYR A 161 -6.37 10.28 -19.75
C TYR A 161 -5.57 11.58 -19.61
N GLY A 162 -4.24 11.53 -19.77
CA GLY A 162 -3.38 12.72 -19.83
C GLY A 162 -2.92 13.27 -18.47
N ALA A 163 -3.22 12.59 -17.36
CA ALA A 163 -2.71 13.00 -16.05
C ALA A 163 -1.18 12.84 -15.95
N ARG A 164 -0.55 13.71 -15.16
CA ARG A 164 0.91 13.70 -14.93
C ARG A 164 1.25 13.33 -13.48
N LEU A 165 2.46 12.84 -13.29
CA LEU A 165 3.01 12.42 -12.00
C LEU A 165 4.42 12.98 -11.84
N TYR A 166 4.69 13.59 -10.68
CA TYR A 166 6.02 13.94 -10.19
C TYR A 166 6.31 13.21 -8.88
N THR A 167 7.07 12.12 -8.97
CA THR A 167 7.72 11.50 -7.81
C THR A 167 8.99 12.25 -7.45
N TYR A 168 9.47 12.10 -6.22
CA TYR A 168 10.65 12.77 -5.68
C TYR A 168 10.55 14.29 -5.70
N HIS A 169 9.34 14.86 -5.69
CA HIS A 169 9.12 16.29 -5.64
C HIS A 169 8.38 16.64 -4.34
N SER A 170 9.05 17.34 -3.44
CA SER A 170 8.41 17.81 -2.20
C SER A 170 7.72 19.14 -2.45
N LEU A 171 6.48 19.29 -1.99
CA LEU A 171 5.84 20.59 -1.88
C LEU A 171 6.59 21.44 -0.84
N THR A 172 7.07 22.61 -1.23
CA THR A 172 7.80 23.55 -0.36
C THR A 172 7.07 24.87 -0.14
N GLY A 173 6.08 25.20 -0.96
CA GLY A 173 5.28 26.40 -0.82
C GLY A 173 3.94 26.31 -1.54
N ILE A 174 2.95 27.03 -1.02
CA ILE A 174 1.63 27.21 -1.64
C ILE A 174 1.49 28.71 -1.93
N GLN A 175 1.24 29.04 -3.19
CA GLN A 175 1.02 30.43 -3.62
C GLN A 175 -0.47 30.74 -3.62
N GLN A 176 -0.81 31.91 -3.11
CA GLN A 176 -2.19 32.38 -3.01
C GLN A 176 -2.28 33.89 -3.22
N SER A 177 -3.38 34.35 -3.79
CA SER A 177 -3.70 35.76 -4.02
C SER A 177 -5.17 36.01 -3.71
N ASN A 178 -5.48 37.06 -2.95
CA ASN A 178 -6.85 37.45 -2.58
C ASN A 178 -7.70 36.30 -2.02
N GLY A 179 -7.12 35.45 -1.15
CA GLY A 179 -7.82 34.31 -0.54
C GLY A 179 -8.08 33.14 -1.49
N LYS A 180 -7.35 33.05 -2.63
CA LYS A 180 -7.45 31.96 -3.60
C LYS A 180 -6.07 31.38 -3.92
N VAL A 181 -5.97 30.06 -4.01
CA VAL A 181 -4.77 29.35 -4.48
C VAL A 181 -4.45 29.72 -5.93
N THR A 182 -3.17 29.91 -6.24
CA THR A 182 -2.67 30.23 -7.59
C THR A 182 -1.57 29.30 -8.09
N GLY A 183 -0.95 28.51 -7.20
CA GLY A 183 0.10 27.58 -7.60
C GLY A 183 0.83 26.93 -6.43
N VAL A 184 1.79 26.08 -6.79
CA VAL A 184 2.66 25.37 -5.84
C VAL A 184 4.13 25.48 -6.22
N GLU A 185 4.99 25.50 -5.21
CA GLU A 185 6.43 25.39 -5.34
C GLU A 185 6.89 24.00 -4.93
N LEU A 186 7.70 23.38 -5.78
CA LEU A 186 8.22 22.05 -5.62
C LEU A 186 9.75 22.07 -5.59
N THR A 187 10.34 21.16 -4.83
CA THR A 187 11.78 20.87 -4.89
C THR A 187 12.00 19.40 -5.23
N ASN A 188 12.75 19.14 -6.29
CA ASN A 188 13.20 17.80 -6.66
C ASN A 188 14.23 17.31 -5.64
N GLN A 189 13.90 16.24 -4.92
CA GLN A 189 14.68 15.65 -3.85
C GLN A 189 15.93 14.89 -4.34
N LEU A 190 16.03 14.62 -5.65
CA LEU A 190 17.19 13.98 -6.27
C LEU A 190 18.20 15.00 -6.80
N THR A 191 17.73 16.12 -7.37
CA THR A 191 18.58 17.09 -8.06
C THR A 191 18.70 18.44 -7.34
N GLY A 192 17.79 18.75 -6.41
CA GLY A 192 17.67 20.06 -5.78
C GLY A 192 16.97 21.12 -6.64
N GLU A 193 16.55 20.77 -7.86
CA GLU A 193 15.87 21.69 -8.78
C GLU A 193 14.54 22.18 -8.17
N ARG A 194 14.30 23.48 -8.27
CA ARG A 194 13.02 24.10 -7.89
C ARG A 194 12.13 24.23 -9.11
N LYS A 195 10.85 23.91 -8.94
CA LYS A 195 9.82 23.99 -9.98
C LYS A 195 8.60 24.72 -9.43
N TYR A 196 7.96 25.51 -10.28
CA TYR A 196 6.67 26.14 -10.01
C TYR A 196 5.60 25.56 -10.93
N ILE A 197 4.44 25.26 -10.37
CA ILE A 197 3.26 24.81 -11.12
C ILE A 197 2.12 25.78 -10.81
N GLU A 198 1.58 26.42 -11.84
CA GLU A 198 0.37 27.23 -11.75
C GLU A 198 -0.86 26.33 -11.67
N CYS A 199 -1.74 26.57 -10.70
CA CYS A 199 -2.96 25.80 -10.56
C CYS A 199 -4.10 26.56 -9.89
N GLU A 200 -5.32 26.11 -10.15
CA GLU A 200 -6.55 26.70 -9.60
C GLU A 200 -6.95 26.06 -8.27
N MET A 201 -6.55 24.81 -8.04
CA MET A 201 -6.89 24.05 -6.85
C MET A 201 -5.78 23.10 -6.42
N ILE A 202 -5.62 22.94 -5.12
CA ILE A 202 -4.75 21.95 -4.48
C ILE A 202 -5.62 21.00 -3.65
N ILE A 203 -5.39 19.70 -3.82
CA ILE A 203 -5.98 18.65 -2.97
C ILE A 203 -4.89 18.04 -2.10
N ASN A 204 -4.94 18.31 -0.80
CA ASN A 204 -4.06 17.74 0.21
C ASN A 204 -4.54 16.33 0.61
N SER A 205 -3.84 15.31 0.13
CA SER A 205 -4.09 13.90 0.42
C SER A 205 -2.89 13.22 1.11
N THR A 206 -2.14 14.00 1.90
CA THR A 206 -0.84 13.59 2.45
C THR A 206 -0.89 12.76 3.73
N GLY A 207 -2.08 12.26 4.10
CA GLY A 207 -2.25 11.33 5.23
C GLY A 207 -1.69 11.90 6.54
N ALA A 208 -0.70 11.21 7.14
CA ALA A 208 -0.11 11.63 8.41
C ALA A 208 0.65 12.98 8.34
N TRP A 209 0.95 13.47 7.13
CA TRP A 209 1.55 14.77 6.87
C TRP A 209 0.52 15.87 6.58
N GLY A 210 -0.78 15.57 6.64
CA GLY A 210 -1.87 16.50 6.29
C GLY A 210 -1.76 17.86 6.97
N GLY A 211 -1.45 17.86 8.28
CA GLY A 211 -1.24 19.09 9.05
C GLY A 211 -0.04 19.91 8.61
N ALA A 212 1.09 19.27 8.28
CA ALA A 212 2.28 19.97 7.81
C ALA A 212 2.07 20.63 6.43
N VAL A 213 1.30 19.99 5.56
CA VAL A 213 0.95 20.55 4.25
C VAL A 213 -0.07 21.68 4.39
N ALA A 214 -1.09 21.53 5.24
CA ALA A 214 -2.05 22.61 5.50
C ALA A 214 -1.36 23.86 6.09
N ALA A 215 -0.35 23.67 6.94
CA ALA A 215 0.42 24.76 7.52
C ALA A 215 1.17 25.60 6.48
N LEU A 216 1.53 25.05 5.31
CA LEU A 216 2.12 25.83 4.20
C LEU A 216 1.14 26.86 3.61
N ALA A 217 -0.16 26.65 3.79
CA ALA A 217 -1.22 27.61 3.45
C ALA A 217 -1.67 28.47 4.64
N GLY A 218 -0.98 28.38 5.79
CA GLY A 218 -1.38 29.07 7.03
C GLY A 218 -2.59 28.45 7.72
N ILE A 219 -2.94 27.20 7.41
CA ILE A 219 -4.14 26.52 7.95
C ILE A 219 -3.74 25.46 8.97
N GLU A 220 -4.45 25.41 10.09
CA GLU A 220 -4.31 24.36 11.09
C GLU A 220 -5.16 23.13 10.73
N LEU A 221 -4.55 21.94 10.78
CA LEU A 221 -5.23 20.67 10.58
C LEU A 221 -4.65 19.61 11.53
N ASN A 222 -5.42 19.27 12.57
CA ASN A 222 -4.97 18.41 13.66
C ASN A 222 -5.08 16.92 13.31
N ILE A 223 -3.91 16.28 13.19
CA ILE A 223 -3.78 14.86 12.84
C ILE A 223 -3.09 14.12 13.98
N ILE A 224 -3.85 13.23 14.62
CA ILE A 224 -3.31 12.25 15.56
C ILE A 224 -2.61 11.16 14.75
N LYS A 225 -1.40 10.81 15.17
CA LYS A 225 -0.51 9.88 14.48
C LYS A 225 -0.45 8.58 15.28
N ASP A 226 -1.08 7.52 14.78
CA ASP A 226 -1.09 6.20 15.42
C ASP A 226 -0.17 5.24 14.66
N LYS A 227 0.98 4.92 15.24
CA LYS A 227 1.93 3.95 14.68
C LYS A 227 1.42 2.54 14.92
N GLY A 228 1.37 1.73 13.86
CA GLY A 228 1.14 0.30 13.94
C GLY A 228 2.26 -0.51 13.34
N THR A 229 2.75 -1.49 14.11
CA THR A 229 3.77 -2.45 13.70
C THR A 229 3.12 -3.73 13.21
N LEU A 230 3.70 -4.30 12.16
CA LEU A 230 3.35 -5.59 11.56
C LEU A 230 4.61 -6.43 11.35
N VAL A 231 4.42 -7.74 11.27
CA VAL A 231 5.48 -8.72 11.02
C VAL A 231 5.14 -9.56 9.78
N ALA A 232 6.15 -10.01 9.06
CA ALA A 232 5.99 -10.87 7.89
C ALA A 232 6.74 -12.19 8.11
N TYR A 233 6.05 -13.29 7.85
CA TYR A 233 6.60 -14.65 7.89
C TYR A 233 7.11 -15.08 6.50
N ASN A 234 8.02 -16.06 6.46
CA ASN A 234 8.65 -16.51 5.21
C ASN A 234 7.73 -17.34 4.29
N HIS A 235 6.60 -17.83 4.80
CA HIS A 235 5.62 -18.59 4.04
C HIS A 235 4.19 -18.25 4.46
N ARG A 236 3.24 -18.73 3.66
CA ARG A 236 1.81 -18.63 3.93
C ARG A 236 1.40 -19.65 4.99
N LEU A 237 0.94 -19.17 6.15
CA LEU A 237 0.43 -20.00 7.25
C LEU A 237 -1.00 -20.48 6.97
N THR A 238 -1.82 -19.64 6.34
CA THR A 238 -3.24 -19.91 6.03
C THR A 238 -3.54 -19.46 4.60
N ASN A 239 -4.47 -20.13 3.91
CA ASN A 239 -4.92 -19.70 2.58
C ASN A 239 -6.00 -18.62 2.60
N GLN A 240 -6.61 -18.39 3.77
CA GLN A 240 -7.61 -17.35 4.01
C GLN A 240 -7.05 -16.28 4.93
N VAL A 241 -7.62 -15.07 4.87
CA VAL A 241 -7.41 -14.06 5.92
C VAL A 241 -8.02 -14.59 7.20
N VAL A 242 -7.27 -14.61 8.30
CA VAL A 242 -7.80 -14.99 9.62
C VAL A 242 -7.86 -13.76 10.51
N ASN A 243 -9.04 -13.50 11.08
CA ASN A 243 -9.30 -12.48 12.08
C ASN A 243 -9.74 -13.14 13.39
N ARG A 244 -9.31 -12.60 14.53
CA ARG A 244 -9.92 -12.94 15.81
C ARG A 244 -11.30 -12.29 15.96
N LEU A 245 -12.29 -13.08 16.36
CA LEU A 245 -13.66 -12.63 16.59
C LEU A 245 -13.83 -12.10 18.02
N ARG A 246 -13.39 -10.86 18.22
CA ARG A 246 -13.54 -10.11 19.47
C ARG A 246 -13.60 -8.60 19.19
N PRO A 247 -13.93 -7.75 20.17
CA PRO A 247 -13.77 -6.31 20.02
C PRO A 247 -12.35 -5.96 19.51
N PRO A 248 -12.21 -5.05 18.53
CA PRO A 248 -10.93 -4.76 17.88
C PRO A 248 -9.78 -4.48 18.86
N GLY A 249 -8.71 -5.26 18.76
CA GLY A 249 -7.48 -5.13 19.53
C GLY A 249 -6.21 -5.18 18.66
N ASP A 250 -5.09 -5.35 19.35
CA ASP A 250 -3.78 -5.57 18.73
C ASP A 250 -3.64 -7.04 18.32
N GLY A 251 -2.87 -7.31 17.26
CA GLY A 251 -2.53 -8.68 16.85
C GLY A 251 -3.72 -9.57 16.45
N ASP A 252 -4.75 -8.99 15.81
CA ASP A 252 -5.96 -9.75 15.47
C ASP A 252 -5.93 -10.42 14.09
N ILE A 253 -5.03 -10.05 13.17
CA ILE A 253 -5.21 -10.33 11.74
C ILE A 253 -3.98 -10.99 11.11
N PHE A 254 -4.17 -12.17 10.54
CA PHE A 254 -3.23 -12.85 9.64
C PHE A 254 -3.72 -12.73 8.20
N VAL A 255 -2.91 -12.12 7.33
CA VAL A 255 -3.24 -11.95 5.91
C VAL A 255 -2.27 -12.77 5.06
N PRO A 256 -2.74 -13.76 4.29
CA PRO A 256 -1.95 -14.33 3.21
C PRO A 256 -1.69 -13.26 2.14
N HIS A 257 -0.44 -13.05 1.77
CA HIS A 257 -0.05 -12.09 0.75
C HIS A 257 0.94 -12.72 -0.22
N GLY A 258 0.46 -13.26 -1.34
CA GLY A 258 1.30 -14.07 -2.22
C GLY A 258 1.88 -15.27 -1.46
N THR A 259 3.19 -15.46 -1.46
CA THR A 259 3.79 -16.63 -0.80
C THR A 259 4.03 -16.46 0.70
N ILE A 260 3.67 -15.32 1.32
CA ILE A 260 3.95 -15.03 2.73
C ILE A 260 2.67 -14.79 3.54
N THR A 261 2.79 -14.76 4.86
CA THR A 261 1.77 -14.22 5.78
C THR A 261 2.25 -12.94 6.43
N ILE A 262 1.41 -11.91 6.42
CA ILE A 262 1.61 -10.68 7.20
C ILE A 262 0.68 -10.73 8.41
N PHE A 263 1.22 -10.47 9.58
CA PHE A 263 0.49 -10.49 10.85
C PHE A 263 0.61 -9.14 11.56
N GLY A 264 -0.50 -8.68 12.14
CA GLY A 264 -0.52 -7.44 12.88
C GLY A 264 -1.91 -7.04 13.36
N THR A 265 -2.04 -5.85 13.95
CA THR A 265 -1.02 -4.79 14.13
C THR A 265 -1.04 -4.31 15.57
N THR A 266 -0.01 -3.57 16.00
CA THR A 266 -0.07 -2.76 17.23
C THR A 266 -0.72 -1.38 16.99
N SER A 267 -0.97 -0.64 18.08
CA SER A 267 -1.42 0.76 18.07
C SER A 267 -0.69 1.58 19.14
N VAL A 268 0.15 2.53 18.72
CA VAL A 268 0.97 3.40 19.57
C VAL A 268 0.91 4.84 19.04
N THR A 269 0.41 5.78 19.85
CA THR A 269 0.44 7.21 19.50
C THR A 269 1.87 7.73 19.44
N VAL A 270 2.20 8.47 18.38
CA VAL A 270 3.52 9.07 18.15
C VAL A 270 3.40 10.54 17.77
N ASN A 271 4.48 11.31 17.92
CA ASN A 271 4.48 12.73 17.56
C ASN A 271 4.89 12.98 16.09
N ASP A 272 5.61 12.03 15.49
CA ASP A 272 6.20 12.17 14.16
C ASP A 272 5.59 11.18 13.16
N ALA A 273 5.14 11.70 12.01
CA ALA A 273 4.61 10.92 10.90
C ALA A 273 5.68 10.00 10.25
N ALA A 274 6.96 10.35 10.38
CA ALA A 274 8.07 9.54 9.88
C ALA A 274 8.46 8.39 10.83
N CYS A 275 7.85 8.28 12.03
CA CYS A 275 8.09 7.22 13.01
C CYS A 275 7.62 5.85 12.50
N THR A 276 8.44 5.23 11.66
CA THR A 276 8.13 4.02 10.88
C THR A 276 9.09 2.88 11.17
N LYS A 277 9.85 2.97 12.27
CA LYS A 277 10.75 1.90 12.72
C LYS A 277 9.98 1.00 13.70
N PRO A 278 9.85 -0.31 13.41
CA PRO A 278 9.27 -1.24 14.35
C PRO A 278 10.22 -1.48 15.52
N GLY A 279 9.68 -1.57 16.74
CA GLY A 279 10.44 -1.92 17.95
C GLY A 279 10.55 -3.43 18.12
N HIS A 280 11.63 -3.91 18.75
CA HIS A 280 11.78 -5.34 19.04
C HIS A 280 10.73 -5.83 20.06
N GLY A 281 10.46 -5.07 21.11
CA GLY A 281 9.38 -5.38 22.08
C GLY A 281 8.01 -5.49 21.41
N GLU A 282 7.67 -4.55 20.52
CA GLU A 282 6.41 -4.59 19.75
C GLU A 282 6.27 -5.87 18.91
N VAL A 283 7.38 -6.41 18.40
CA VAL A 283 7.40 -7.66 17.64
C VAL A 283 7.16 -8.85 18.58
N LEU A 284 7.80 -8.90 19.75
CA LEU A 284 7.60 -9.96 20.74
C LEU A 284 6.16 -9.96 21.27
N ASP A 285 5.60 -8.78 21.54
CA ASP A 285 4.21 -8.62 21.98
C ASP A 285 3.23 -9.14 20.92
N LEU A 286 3.47 -8.81 19.64
CA LEU A 286 2.68 -9.36 18.55
C LEU A 286 2.75 -10.88 18.54
N ILE A 287 3.95 -11.49 18.54
CA ILE A 287 4.10 -12.95 18.51
C ILE A 287 3.30 -13.58 19.65
N LYS A 288 3.45 -13.05 20.87
CA LYS A 288 2.71 -13.53 22.06
C LYS A 288 1.20 -13.49 21.86
N ILE A 289 0.66 -12.38 21.35
CA ILE A 289 -0.78 -12.26 21.06
C ILE A 289 -1.20 -13.23 19.96
N GLY A 290 -0.40 -13.36 18.90
CA GLY A 290 -0.68 -14.24 17.78
C GLY A 290 -0.68 -15.72 18.15
N GLN A 291 0.09 -16.11 19.18
CA GLN A 291 0.11 -17.47 19.73
C GLN A 291 -1.24 -17.94 20.27
N GLU A 292 -2.13 -17.02 20.64
CA GLU A 292 -3.49 -17.37 21.07
C GLU A 292 -4.29 -18.00 19.92
N MET A 293 -4.12 -17.52 18.68
CA MET A 293 -4.78 -18.09 17.50
C MET A 293 -3.94 -19.18 16.81
N ILE A 294 -2.61 -19.05 16.78
CA ILE A 294 -1.68 -19.99 16.15
C ILE A 294 -0.61 -20.38 17.17
N PRO A 295 -0.76 -21.48 17.94
CA PRO A 295 0.13 -21.80 19.06
C PRO A 295 1.63 -21.88 18.69
N ASP A 296 1.96 -22.47 17.55
CA ASP A 296 3.34 -22.66 17.08
C ASP A 296 3.94 -21.43 16.38
N LEU A 297 3.35 -20.25 16.55
CA LEU A 297 3.69 -19.06 15.76
C LEU A 297 5.19 -18.69 15.81
N GLU A 298 5.82 -18.85 16.98
CA GLU A 298 7.23 -18.52 17.22
C GLU A 298 8.22 -19.39 16.40
N ASN A 299 7.80 -20.59 16.00
CA ASN A 299 8.64 -21.53 15.26
C ASN A 299 8.71 -21.18 13.77
N TYR A 300 7.79 -20.35 13.28
CA TYR A 300 7.82 -19.88 11.90
C TYR A 300 8.78 -18.70 11.75
N ARG A 301 9.64 -18.78 10.72
CA ARG A 301 10.65 -17.75 10.47
C ARG A 301 10.01 -16.42 10.07
N LEU A 302 10.26 -15.39 10.86
CA LEU A 302 10.02 -13.99 10.48
C LEU A 302 11.10 -13.50 9.51
N ILE A 303 10.67 -12.85 8.43
CA ILE A 303 11.59 -12.27 7.42
C ILE A 303 11.84 -10.78 7.67
N ARG A 304 10.87 -10.06 8.25
CA ARG A 304 10.97 -8.64 8.62
C ARG A 304 9.79 -8.21 9.48
N ALA A 305 9.96 -7.09 10.18
CA ALA A 305 8.91 -6.23 10.67
C ALA A 305 8.84 -4.92 9.86
N PHE A 306 7.70 -4.25 9.90
CA PHE A 306 7.54 -2.89 9.36
C PHE A 306 6.45 -2.15 10.14
N ALA A 307 6.52 -0.82 10.15
CA ALA A 307 5.55 0.01 10.84
C ALA A 307 5.13 1.21 9.98
N GLY A 308 3.85 1.58 10.06
CA GLY A 308 3.26 2.75 9.43
C GLY A 308 2.44 3.58 10.40
N VAL A 309 2.28 4.87 10.08
CA VAL A 309 1.56 5.83 10.92
C VAL A 309 0.20 6.11 10.30
N ARG A 310 -0.86 5.78 11.00
CA ARG A 310 -2.25 6.04 10.61
C ARG A 310 -2.59 7.50 10.91
N PRO A 311 -3.12 8.25 9.94
CA PRO A 311 -3.67 9.57 10.21
C PRO A 311 -5.07 9.44 10.80
N LEU A 312 -5.24 9.82 12.06
CA LEU A 312 -6.55 9.93 12.69
C LEU A 312 -6.90 11.41 12.79
N TYR A 313 -7.99 11.83 12.16
CA TYR A 313 -8.40 13.22 12.17
C TYR A 313 -9.27 13.52 13.39
N GLN A 314 -9.02 14.65 14.02
CA GLN A 314 -9.81 15.13 15.15
C GLN A 314 -10.42 16.49 14.80
N ALA A 315 -11.76 16.53 14.76
CA ALA A 315 -12.49 17.78 14.62
C ALA A 315 -12.56 18.49 15.98
N GLY A 316 -11.84 19.61 16.14
CA GLY A 316 -11.83 20.44 17.36
C GLY A 316 -10.84 19.98 18.45
N ASN A 317 -10.72 20.77 19.53
CA ASN A 317 -9.74 20.62 20.61
C ASN A 317 -10.18 19.68 21.76
N THR A 318 -10.67 18.46 21.47
CA THR A 318 -11.03 17.50 22.53
C THR A 318 -9.99 16.39 22.66
N ALA A 319 -9.13 16.44 23.67
CA ALA A 319 -8.11 15.40 23.90
C ALA A 319 -8.72 14.00 24.17
N GLY A 320 -8.18 12.95 23.54
CA GLY A 320 -8.11 11.60 24.13
C GLY A 320 -8.63 10.39 23.32
N GLY A 321 -7.70 9.49 22.97
CA GLY A 321 -7.81 8.01 23.07
C GLY A 321 -8.87 7.24 22.29
N ARG A 322 -8.43 6.38 21.34
CA ARG A 322 -9.08 5.19 20.69
C ARG A 322 -10.56 5.27 20.22
N SER A 323 -11.28 6.36 20.45
CA SER A 323 -12.67 6.62 20.03
C SER A 323 -12.76 7.64 18.88
N VAL A 324 -11.62 8.10 18.34
CA VAL A 324 -11.58 8.87 17.09
C VAL A 324 -12.12 7.98 15.96
N THR A 325 -13.17 8.45 15.29
CA THR A 325 -13.85 7.68 14.25
C THR A 325 -12.86 7.32 13.14
N ARG A 326 -12.90 6.06 12.67
CA ARG A 326 -12.05 5.59 11.56
C ARG A 326 -12.63 5.97 10.19
N ASN A 327 -13.56 6.92 10.17
CA ASN A 327 -14.11 7.46 8.95
C ASN A 327 -13.18 8.57 8.45
N PHE A 328 -13.22 8.80 7.15
CA PHE A 328 -12.46 9.90 6.57
C PHE A 328 -13.22 11.20 6.78
N ALA A 329 -12.50 12.32 6.75
CA ALA A 329 -13.07 13.65 6.74
C ALA A 329 -12.59 14.38 5.49
N LEU A 330 -13.57 14.89 4.73
CA LEU A 330 -13.35 15.81 3.63
C LEU A 330 -13.54 17.23 4.17
N VAL A 331 -12.51 18.05 4.06
CA VAL A 331 -12.48 19.42 4.57
C VAL A 331 -12.42 20.38 3.38
N ASP A 332 -13.47 21.17 3.22
CA ASP A 332 -13.48 22.30 2.31
C ASP A 332 -12.94 23.55 3.03
N HIS A 333 -11.71 23.96 2.69
CA HIS A 333 -11.08 25.10 3.34
C HIS A 333 -11.65 26.45 2.86
N GLN A 334 -12.42 26.47 1.77
CA GLN A 334 -13.17 27.67 1.40
C GLN A 334 -14.26 27.97 2.43
N GLU A 335 -14.96 26.94 2.89
CA GLU A 335 -16.05 27.08 3.86
C GLU A 335 -15.52 27.20 5.30
N ARG A 336 -14.48 26.43 5.64
CA ARG A 336 -13.95 26.39 7.00
C ARG A 336 -12.96 27.52 7.32
N ASP A 337 -12.08 27.87 6.37
CA ASP A 337 -10.93 28.77 6.61
C ASP A 337 -10.91 29.98 5.65
N GLY A 338 -11.84 30.07 4.70
CA GLY A 338 -11.92 31.15 3.72
C GLY A 338 -10.92 31.06 2.55
N LEU A 339 -10.18 29.96 2.40
CA LEU A 339 -9.21 29.76 1.31
C LEU A 339 -9.84 29.00 0.14
N GLN A 340 -10.07 29.70 -0.98
CA GLN A 340 -10.59 29.10 -2.21
C GLN A 340 -9.54 28.25 -2.91
N GLY A 341 -9.95 27.09 -3.44
CA GLY A 341 -9.07 26.19 -4.17
C GLY A 341 -8.18 25.32 -3.27
N PHE A 342 -8.52 25.13 -1.99
CA PHE A 342 -7.80 24.21 -1.11
C PHE A 342 -8.76 23.20 -0.47
N ILE A 343 -8.49 21.91 -0.66
CA ILE A 343 -9.29 20.81 -0.10
C ILE A 343 -8.34 19.86 0.62
N SER A 344 -8.71 19.39 1.82
CA SER A 344 -7.98 18.31 2.51
C SER A 344 -8.86 17.09 2.68
N ILE A 345 -8.29 15.91 2.43
CA ILE A 345 -8.91 14.60 2.71
C ILE A 345 -8.03 13.84 3.69
N VAL A 346 -8.58 13.51 4.86
CA VAL A 346 -7.82 12.93 5.97
C VAL A 346 -8.54 11.74 6.58
N GLY A 347 -7.79 10.85 7.23
CA GLY A 347 -8.34 9.61 7.78
C GLY A 347 -8.60 8.55 6.71
N GLY A 348 -9.64 7.76 6.94
CA GLY A 348 -10.08 6.71 6.02
C GLY A 348 -9.27 5.41 6.08
N LYS A 349 -9.55 4.53 5.12
CA LYS A 349 -9.05 3.16 5.06
C LYS A 349 -8.54 2.89 3.64
N PHE A 350 -7.64 1.91 3.50
CA PHE A 350 -7.25 1.47 2.17
C PHE A 350 -8.48 0.95 1.40
N THR A 351 -9.31 0.11 2.00
CA THR A 351 -10.52 -0.44 1.36
C THR A 351 -11.42 0.63 0.73
N THR A 352 -11.57 1.80 1.36
CA THR A 352 -12.49 2.86 0.91
C THR A 352 -11.79 4.00 0.15
N PHE A 353 -10.55 3.80 -0.34
CA PHE A 353 -9.79 4.89 -0.96
C PHE A 353 -10.48 5.44 -2.22
N ARG A 354 -11.22 4.60 -2.97
CA ARG A 354 -11.89 5.01 -4.22
C ARG A 354 -13.12 5.86 -3.89
N LEU A 355 -13.95 5.45 -2.93
CA LEU A 355 -15.05 6.28 -2.42
C LEU A 355 -14.55 7.62 -1.86
N MET A 356 -13.42 7.62 -1.13
CA MET A 356 -12.80 8.86 -0.67
C MET A 356 -12.40 9.77 -1.83
N ALA A 357 -11.82 9.19 -2.88
CA ALA A 357 -11.47 9.93 -4.08
C ALA A 357 -12.69 10.50 -4.79
N GLU A 358 -13.74 9.70 -4.97
CA GLU A 358 -15.01 10.11 -5.57
C GLU A 358 -15.62 11.31 -4.84
N LYS A 359 -15.82 11.21 -3.51
CA LYS A 359 -16.38 12.33 -2.73
C LYS A 359 -15.50 13.58 -2.79
N THR A 360 -14.17 13.42 -2.81
CA THR A 360 -13.24 14.55 -2.92
C THR A 360 -13.33 15.22 -4.28
N VAL A 361 -13.41 14.44 -5.35
CA VAL A 361 -13.48 14.96 -6.72
C VAL A 361 -14.87 15.48 -7.06
N ASP A 362 -15.95 14.96 -6.46
CA ASP A 362 -17.28 15.56 -6.56
C ASP A 362 -17.28 17.01 -6.07
N LEU A 363 -16.62 17.26 -4.92
CA LEU A 363 -16.46 18.61 -4.40
C LEU A 363 -15.60 19.48 -5.33
N ALA A 364 -14.46 18.95 -5.80
CA ALA A 364 -13.58 19.67 -6.72
C ALA A 364 -14.28 20.01 -8.05
N ALA A 365 -14.99 19.04 -8.63
CA ALA A 365 -15.74 19.19 -9.87
C ALA A 365 -16.86 20.24 -9.74
N LYS A 366 -17.58 20.25 -8.61
CA LYS A 366 -18.57 21.30 -8.31
C LYS A 366 -17.95 22.69 -8.29
N ARG A 367 -16.76 22.85 -7.70
CA ARG A 367 -16.04 24.15 -7.64
C ARG A 367 -15.47 24.58 -8.99
N LEU A 368 -15.18 23.64 -9.88
CA LEU A 368 -14.64 23.85 -11.22
C LEU A 368 -15.72 23.86 -12.33
N ASP A 369 -17.00 23.77 -11.95
CA ASP A 369 -18.15 23.68 -12.87
C ASP A 369 -18.05 22.52 -13.89
N VAL A 370 -17.52 21.38 -13.44
CA VAL A 370 -17.42 20.14 -14.23
C VAL A 370 -18.54 19.19 -13.86
N THR A 371 -19.36 18.83 -14.83
CA THR A 371 -20.56 17.98 -14.64
C THR A 371 -20.34 16.50 -15.02
N ALA A 372 -19.14 16.14 -15.48
CA ALA A 372 -18.82 14.76 -15.84
C ALA A 372 -18.95 13.83 -14.60
N PRO A 373 -19.72 12.72 -14.70
CA PRO A 373 -19.95 11.83 -13.57
C PRO A 373 -18.71 11.00 -13.23
N CYS A 374 -18.63 10.53 -11.97
CA CYS A 374 -17.64 9.53 -11.61
C CYS A 374 -17.90 8.22 -12.35
N ARG A 375 -16.86 7.60 -12.90
CA ARG A 375 -16.91 6.26 -13.52
C ARG A 375 -15.90 5.30 -12.91
N THR A 376 -15.28 5.68 -11.79
CA THR A 376 -14.15 4.94 -11.20
C THR A 376 -14.53 3.56 -10.68
N ALA A 377 -15.79 3.34 -10.32
CA ALA A 377 -16.31 2.04 -9.86
C ALA A 377 -16.59 1.06 -11.02
N GLU A 378 -16.68 1.55 -12.25
CA GLU A 378 -17.05 0.77 -13.44
C GLU A 378 -15.83 0.44 -14.29
N GLU A 379 -14.93 1.40 -14.44
CA GLU A 379 -13.75 1.25 -15.29
C GLU A 379 -12.64 0.48 -14.58
N SER A 380 -12.06 -0.52 -15.25
CA SER A 380 -10.93 -1.29 -14.74
C SER A 380 -9.65 -0.45 -14.67
N LEU A 381 -8.79 -0.73 -13.68
CA LEU A 381 -7.49 -0.06 -13.55
C LEU A 381 -6.54 -0.46 -14.69
N THR A 382 -6.59 -1.73 -15.08
CA THR A 382 -5.79 -2.30 -16.17
C THR A 382 -6.68 -3.05 -17.16
N SER A 383 -6.17 -3.20 -18.38
CA SER A 383 -6.77 -4.03 -19.41
C SER A 383 -6.47 -5.50 -19.10
N PRO A 384 -7.46 -6.41 -19.18
CA PRO A 384 -7.21 -7.84 -19.00
C PRO A 384 -6.18 -8.37 -20.01
N VAL A 385 -5.21 -9.13 -19.51
CA VAL A 385 -4.27 -9.86 -20.37
C VAL A 385 -4.99 -11.06 -20.98
N SER A 386 -5.04 -11.14 -22.31
CA SER A 386 -5.65 -12.28 -23.02
C SER A 386 -4.92 -13.59 -22.73
N GLU A 387 -5.64 -14.71 -22.83
CA GLU A 387 -5.06 -16.05 -22.68
C GLU A 387 -3.95 -16.34 -23.68
N GLN A 388 -4.08 -15.89 -24.93
CA GLN A 388 -3.04 -16.01 -25.96
C GLN A 388 -1.73 -15.35 -25.53
N TRP A 389 -1.81 -14.14 -24.95
CA TRP A 389 -0.65 -13.44 -24.43
C TRP A 389 -0.06 -14.13 -23.21
N LEU A 390 -0.90 -14.68 -22.34
CA LEU A 390 -0.44 -15.43 -21.17
C LEU A 390 0.34 -16.69 -21.57
N GLU A 391 -0.12 -17.42 -22.59
CA GLU A 391 0.60 -18.59 -23.14
C GLU A 391 1.97 -18.21 -23.71
N ARG A 392 2.06 -17.10 -24.45
CA ARG A 392 3.36 -16.58 -24.92
C ARG A 392 4.25 -16.18 -23.74
N GLY A 393 3.67 -15.52 -22.74
CA GLY A 393 4.35 -15.16 -21.50
C GLY A 393 4.99 -16.34 -20.76
N LYS A 394 4.41 -17.56 -20.83
CA LYS A 394 5.03 -18.76 -20.24
C LYS A 394 6.38 -19.11 -20.87
N ARG A 395 6.60 -18.77 -22.14
CA ARG A 395 7.88 -18.99 -22.85
C ARG A 395 8.95 -17.96 -22.45
N VAL A 396 8.53 -16.81 -21.94
CA VAL A 396 9.40 -15.70 -21.53
C VAL A 396 9.70 -15.75 -20.03
N PHE A 397 8.67 -15.87 -19.20
CA PHE A 397 8.75 -15.77 -17.74
C PHE A 397 8.72 -17.13 -17.02
N GLY A 398 8.55 -18.22 -17.77
CA GLY A 398 8.23 -19.54 -17.22
C GLY A 398 6.78 -19.65 -16.75
N ILE A 399 6.31 -20.90 -16.58
CA ILE A 399 4.94 -21.19 -16.11
C ILE A 399 4.58 -20.46 -14.81
N PRO A 400 5.39 -20.54 -13.71
CA PRO A 400 5.04 -19.85 -12.47
C PRO A 400 5.23 -18.33 -12.53
N GLY A 401 5.97 -17.81 -13.51
CA GLY A 401 6.27 -16.38 -13.66
C GLY A 401 5.25 -15.64 -14.51
N ALA A 402 4.66 -16.28 -15.53
CA ALA A 402 3.81 -15.62 -16.51
C ALA A 402 2.63 -14.86 -15.89
N LYS A 403 1.88 -15.52 -14.98
CA LYS A 403 0.75 -14.86 -14.29
C LYS A 403 1.23 -13.73 -13.36
N LYS A 404 2.33 -13.93 -12.64
CA LYS A 404 2.90 -12.88 -11.76
C LYS A 404 3.35 -11.66 -12.55
N ALA A 405 4.04 -11.87 -13.67
CA ALA A 405 4.47 -10.82 -14.58
C ALA A 405 3.27 -10.12 -15.22
N ALA A 406 2.24 -10.84 -15.66
CA ALA A 406 1.00 -10.27 -16.16
C ALA A 406 0.33 -9.36 -15.12
N ASP A 407 0.25 -9.82 -13.87
CA ASP A 407 -0.37 -9.02 -12.81
C ASP A 407 0.44 -7.75 -12.51
N ARG A 408 1.78 -7.81 -12.49
CA ARG A 408 2.67 -6.67 -12.24
C ARG A 408 2.71 -5.67 -13.40
N LEU A 409 2.81 -6.17 -14.63
CA LEU A 409 3.02 -5.36 -15.83
C LEU A 409 1.71 -4.77 -16.36
N GLY A 410 0.56 -5.43 -16.12
CA GLY A 410 -0.74 -4.97 -16.59
C GLY A 410 -0.73 -4.68 -18.09
N ASP A 411 -1.10 -3.46 -18.46
CA ASP A 411 -1.16 -2.97 -19.85
C ASP A 411 0.19 -3.12 -20.61
N SER A 412 1.32 -3.11 -19.90
CA SER A 412 2.63 -3.27 -20.53
C SER A 412 3.01 -4.72 -20.83
N PHE A 413 2.26 -5.71 -20.33
CA PHE A 413 2.63 -7.12 -20.41
C PHE A 413 2.90 -7.59 -21.84
N GLN A 414 2.01 -7.27 -22.78
CA GLN A 414 2.17 -7.62 -24.19
C GLN A 414 3.50 -7.10 -24.76
N ARG A 415 3.78 -5.80 -24.57
CA ARG A 415 4.99 -5.15 -25.09
C ARG A 415 6.25 -5.80 -24.53
N VAL A 416 6.26 -6.11 -23.24
CA VAL A 416 7.41 -6.74 -22.57
C VAL A 416 7.61 -8.18 -23.07
N VAL A 417 6.54 -8.93 -23.32
CA VAL A 417 6.64 -10.27 -23.93
C VAL A 417 7.26 -10.18 -25.32
N GLU A 418 6.77 -9.28 -26.18
CA GLU A 418 7.29 -9.09 -27.53
C GLU A 418 8.77 -8.68 -27.54
N GLU A 419 9.18 -7.80 -26.62
CA GLU A 419 10.57 -7.37 -26.48
C GLU A 419 11.48 -8.51 -26.01
N ALA A 420 11.07 -9.26 -24.99
CA ALA A 420 11.84 -10.38 -24.45
C ALA A 420 11.86 -11.61 -25.37
N GLU A 421 10.90 -11.74 -26.28
CA GLU A 421 10.96 -12.72 -27.37
C GLU A 421 12.10 -12.39 -28.34
N LYS A 422 12.29 -11.11 -28.68
CA LYS A 422 13.38 -10.61 -29.54
C LYS A 422 14.74 -10.61 -28.85
N ASN A 423 14.76 -10.46 -27.52
CA ASN A 423 15.97 -10.40 -26.70
C ASN A 423 16.00 -11.54 -25.67
N PRO A 424 16.45 -12.76 -26.03
CA PRO A 424 16.41 -13.92 -25.14
C PRO A 424 17.13 -13.73 -23.79
N ASP A 425 18.14 -12.86 -23.73
CA ASP A 425 18.82 -12.52 -22.48
C ASP A 425 17.90 -11.89 -21.42
N GLN A 426 16.85 -11.18 -21.84
CA GLN A 426 15.88 -10.58 -20.93
C GLN A 426 14.99 -11.62 -20.22
N ARG A 427 15.00 -12.89 -20.66
CA ARG A 427 14.23 -13.98 -20.03
C ARG A 427 14.86 -14.48 -18.74
N LYS A 428 16.10 -14.09 -18.44
CA LYS A 428 16.82 -14.53 -17.23
C LYS A 428 16.07 -14.11 -15.97
N ILE A 429 15.89 -15.05 -15.04
CA ILE A 429 15.31 -14.77 -13.71
C ILE A 429 16.37 -14.11 -12.83
N PHE A 430 16.05 -12.94 -12.29
CA PHE A 430 16.91 -12.15 -11.41
C PHE A 430 16.53 -12.27 -9.93
N CYS A 431 15.25 -12.51 -9.64
CA CYS A 431 14.77 -12.81 -8.29
C CYS A 431 13.99 -14.12 -8.29
N GLU A 432 14.59 -15.17 -7.75
CA GLU A 432 14.01 -16.51 -7.68
C GLU A 432 12.84 -16.56 -6.70
N CYS A 433 12.94 -15.88 -5.55
CA CYS A 433 11.89 -15.87 -4.53
C CYS A 433 10.55 -15.33 -5.06
N GLU A 434 10.61 -14.31 -5.92
CA GLU A 434 9.43 -13.63 -6.46
C GLU A 434 9.19 -13.97 -7.94
N VAL A 435 10.07 -14.76 -8.57
CA VAL A 435 10.06 -15.08 -10.00
C VAL A 435 10.01 -13.79 -10.83
N VAL A 436 11.01 -12.92 -10.65
CA VAL A 436 11.15 -11.66 -11.40
C VAL A 436 12.22 -11.84 -12.46
N SER A 437 11.86 -11.56 -13.70
CA SER A 437 12.72 -11.60 -14.87
C SER A 437 13.49 -10.29 -15.09
N LEU A 438 14.56 -10.35 -15.88
CA LEU A 438 15.25 -9.16 -16.37
C LEU A 438 14.32 -8.29 -17.22
N ALA A 439 13.44 -8.88 -18.03
CA ALA A 439 12.46 -8.19 -18.86
C ALA A 439 11.55 -7.25 -18.03
N GLU A 440 11.06 -7.70 -16.87
CA GLU A 440 10.31 -6.83 -15.94
C GLU A 440 11.17 -5.70 -15.39
N ILE A 441 12.43 -5.98 -15.03
CA ILE A 441 13.36 -5.01 -14.44
C ILE A 441 13.70 -3.90 -15.45
N VAL A 442 14.08 -4.26 -16.68
CA VAL A 442 14.48 -3.30 -17.71
C VAL A 442 13.31 -2.46 -18.21
N HIS A 443 12.12 -3.07 -18.29
CA HIS A 443 10.90 -2.33 -18.60
C HIS A 443 10.66 -1.23 -17.57
N VAL A 444 10.66 -1.59 -16.29
CA VAL A 444 10.42 -0.63 -15.20
C VAL A 444 11.54 0.41 -15.11
N ALA A 445 12.80 0.02 -15.32
CA ALA A 445 13.92 0.95 -15.35
C ALA A 445 13.89 1.90 -16.55
N GLY A 446 13.18 1.53 -17.62
CA GLY A 446 12.90 2.42 -18.75
C GLY A 446 11.81 3.45 -18.46
N ASP A 447 11.01 3.28 -17.41
CA ASP A 447 10.00 4.26 -17.03
C ASP A 447 10.66 5.56 -16.56
N GLY A 448 10.15 6.71 -17.02
CA GLY A 448 10.66 8.04 -16.62
C GLY A 448 10.43 8.42 -15.15
N ASP A 449 9.98 7.48 -14.31
CA ASP A 449 9.68 7.65 -12.89
C ASP A 449 10.36 6.60 -11.97
N SER A 450 11.35 5.86 -12.49
CA SER A 450 12.14 4.90 -11.71
C SER A 450 13.58 5.41 -11.54
N PHE A 451 14.01 5.68 -10.30
CA PHE A 451 15.32 6.30 -10.04
C PHE A 451 16.18 5.50 -9.06
N THR A 452 15.59 4.55 -8.36
CA THR A 452 16.25 3.75 -7.32
C THR A 452 15.85 2.28 -7.43
N LEU A 453 16.69 1.38 -6.87
CA LEU A 453 16.32 -0.03 -6.70
C LEU A 453 15.03 -0.22 -5.87
N GLY A 454 14.66 0.77 -5.05
CA GLY A 454 13.41 0.76 -4.30
C GLY A 454 12.17 0.83 -5.18
N ASP A 455 12.28 1.47 -6.34
CA ASP A 455 11.18 1.73 -7.26
C ASP A 455 10.97 0.51 -8.15
N ILE A 456 12.09 -0.06 -8.66
CA ILE A 456 12.11 -1.39 -9.28
C ILE A 456 11.46 -2.41 -8.36
N ARG A 457 11.85 -2.45 -7.07
CA ARG A 457 11.26 -3.35 -6.08
C ARG A 457 9.76 -3.15 -5.93
N ARG A 458 9.25 -1.92 -5.86
CA ARG A 458 7.81 -1.67 -5.62
C ARG A 458 6.95 -2.03 -6.82
N LYS A 459 7.47 -1.88 -8.05
CA LYS A 459 6.75 -2.24 -9.27
C LYS A 459 6.88 -3.73 -9.64
N THR A 460 8.01 -4.37 -9.34
CA THR A 460 8.30 -5.76 -9.75
C THR A 460 8.25 -6.78 -8.61
N ARG A 461 8.25 -6.33 -7.35
CA ARG A 461 8.51 -7.14 -6.14
C ARG A 461 9.92 -7.72 -6.02
N MET A 462 10.86 -7.36 -6.90
CA MET A 462 12.27 -7.78 -6.79
C MET A 462 12.84 -7.42 -5.41
N GLY A 463 13.33 -8.42 -4.67
CA GLY A 463 13.85 -8.25 -3.31
C GLY A 463 12.79 -8.15 -2.21
N MET A 464 11.53 -8.47 -2.50
CA MET A 464 10.48 -8.63 -1.48
C MET A 464 10.36 -10.05 -0.91
N GLY A 465 10.92 -11.06 -1.58
CA GLY A 465 10.87 -12.46 -1.16
C GLY A 465 11.71 -12.79 0.07
N THR A 466 11.81 -14.08 0.40
CA THR A 466 12.39 -14.57 1.67
C THR A 466 13.83 -14.13 1.91
N CYS A 467 14.66 -14.05 0.86
CA CYS A 467 16.05 -13.57 0.95
C CYS A 467 16.17 -12.05 1.16
N GLN A 468 15.05 -11.32 1.13
CA GLN A 468 14.96 -9.87 1.34
C GLN A 468 15.84 -9.02 0.40
N GLY A 469 16.18 -9.53 -0.77
CA GLY A 469 16.99 -8.83 -1.77
C GLY A 469 18.48 -9.12 -1.72
N THR A 470 18.91 -10.11 -0.91
CA THR A 470 20.31 -10.53 -0.80
C THR A 470 20.95 -10.83 -2.15
N PHE A 471 20.29 -11.61 -3.01
CA PHE A 471 20.88 -12.06 -4.28
C PHE A 471 20.49 -11.20 -5.48
N CYS A 472 19.25 -10.72 -5.55
CA CYS A 472 18.75 -10.05 -6.73
C CYS A 472 19.18 -8.57 -6.83
N SER A 473 19.54 -7.91 -5.73
CA SER A 473 19.78 -6.45 -5.76
C SER A 473 21.08 -6.06 -6.48
N TYR A 474 22.21 -6.72 -6.23
CA TYR A 474 23.45 -6.46 -6.97
C TYR A 474 23.37 -6.92 -8.43
N ARG A 475 22.66 -8.04 -8.71
CA ARG A 475 22.40 -8.50 -10.09
C ARG A 475 21.63 -7.43 -10.85
N THR A 476 20.54 -6.94 -10.26
CA THR A 476 19.71 -5.89 -10.85
C THR A 476 20.54 -4.64 -11.10
N LEU A 477 21.32 -4.17 -10.12
CA LEU A 477 22.14 -2.98 -10.33
C LEU A 477 23.16 -3.15 -11.46
N GLY A 478 23.79 -4.32 -11.57
CA GLY A 478 24.67 -4.62 -12.70
C GLY A 478 23.96 -4.50 -14.05
N ALA A 479 22.74 -5.04 -14.16
CA ALA A 479 21.93 -4.93 -15.38
C ALA A 479 21.46 -3.51 -15.70
N LEU A 480 21.34 -2.64 -14.70
CA LEU A 480 20.90 -1.25 -14.88
C LEU A 480 22.04 -0.28 -15.17
N SER A 481 23.30 -0.72 -15.19
CA SER A 481 24.48 0.14 -15.42
C SER A 481 24.46 0.92 -16.74
N GLY A 482 23.73 0.43 -17.75
CA GLY A 482 23.55 1.13 -19.04
C GLY A 482 22.45 2.20 -19.05
N TYR A 483 21.67 2.35 -17.99
CA TYR A 483 20.59 3.33 -17.89
C TYR A 483 21.10 4.60 -17.20
N SER A 484 20.97 5.75 -17.86
CA SER A 484 21.48 7.03 -17.37
C SER A 484 20.97 7.40 -15.97
N GLN A 485 19.72 7.04 -15.66
CA GLN A 485 19.06 7.24 -14.35
C GLN A 485 19.75 6.46 -13.20
N PHE A 486 20.49 5.40 -13.54
CA PHE A 486 21.18 4.50 -12.60
C PHE A 486 22.71 4.61 -12.71
N ALA A 487 23.23 5.51 -13.55
CA ALA A 487 24.68 5.71 -13.78
C ALA A 487 25.42 6.39 -12.61
N GLY A 488 24.73 6.66 -11.50
CA GLY A 488 25.30 7.25 -10.28
C GLY A 488 26.16 6.29 -9.46
N ASN A 489 26.34 6.61 -8.18
CA ASN A 489 27.15 5.79 -7.28
C ASN A 489 26.46 4.44 -6.96
N HIS A 490 26.87 3.39 -7.66
CA HIS A 490 26.36 2.02 -7.48
C HIS A 490 26.41 1.53 -6.02
N ARG A 491 27.47 1.86 -5.28
CA ARG A 491 27.59 1.51 -3.86
C ARG A 491 26.51 2.19 -3.03
N GLU A 492 26.18 3.43 -3.33
CA GLU A 492 25.13 4.19 -2.65
C GLU A 492 23.73 3.61 -2.93
N TYR A 493 23.44 3.24 -4.19
CA TYR A 493 22.16 2.58 -4.54
C TYR A 493 21.96 1.27 -3.76
N LEU A 494 22.98 0.40 -3.73
CA LEU A 494 22.94 -0.83 -2.93
C LEU A 494 22.79 -0.51 -1.45
N THR A 495 23.53 0.48 -0.94
CA THR A 495 23.50 0.86 0.46
C THR A 495 22.09 1.30 0.89
N LYS A 496 21.50 2.24 0.15
CA LYS A 496 20.15 2.73 0.42
C LYS A 496 19.10 1.62 0.31
N PHE A 497 19.24 0.72 -0.67
CA PHE A 497 18.33 -0.42 -0.82
C PHE A 497 18.40 -1.37 0.38
N LEU A 498 19.61 -1.80 0.74
CA LEU A 498 19.83 -2.79 1.80
C LEU A 498 19.50 -2.20 3.17
N GLN A 499 19.83 -0.94 3.47
CA GLN A 499 19.41 -0.29 4.72
C GLN A 499 17.89 -0.27 4.90
N LYS A 500 17.11 -0.06 3.84
CA LYS A 500 15.64 -0.16 3.89
C LYS A 500 15.15 -1.57 4.22
N ARG A 501 15.91 -2.62 3.85
CA ARG A 501 15.61 -4.01 4.22
C ARG A 501 16.03 -4.28 5.67
N TRP A 502 17.26 -3.93 6.04
CA TRP A 502 17.81 -4.03 7.39
C TRP A 502 16.97 -3.35 8.45
N LYS A 503 16.40 -2.17 8.17
CA LYS A 503 15.45 -1.49 9.07
C LYS A 503 14.32 -2.42 9.55
N GLY A 504 13.84 -3.32 8.70
CA GLY A 504 12.82 -4.30 9.04
C GLY A 504 13.36 -5.64 9.54
N ILE A 505 14.59 -6.01 9.18
CA ILE A 505 15.21 -7.28 9.61
C ILE A 505 15.74 -7.18 11.05
N ARG A 506 16.32 -6.04 11.45
CA ARG A 506 16.94 -5.85 12.77
C ARG A 506 16.01 -6.24 13.94
N PRO A 507 14.71 -5.89 13.95
CA PRO A 507 13.82 -6.25 15.05
C PRO A 507 13.43 -7.72 15.10
N VAL A 508 13.76 -8.51 14.06
CA VAL A 508 13.47 -9.95 13.92
C VAL A 508 14.73 -10.81 13.85
N LEU A 509 15.86 -10.31 14.37
CA LEU A 509 17.19 -10.87 14.14
C LEU A 509 17.52 -12.03 15.12
N TRP A 510 16.78 -13.13 15.03
CA TRP A 510 17.06 -14.37 15.78
C TRP A 510 16.81 -15.62 14.93
N GLY A 511 17.13 -16.80 15.47
CA GLY A 511 16.84 -18.09 14.85
C GLY A 511 17.38 -18.19 13.41
N GLN A 512 16.54 -18.69 12.49
CA GLN A 512 16.89 -18.81 11.08
C GLN A 512 17.13 -17.46 10.41
N GLN A 513 16.46 -16.39 10.86
CA GLN A 513 16.61 -15.08 10.25
C GLN A 513 17.96 -14.45 10.55
N LEU A 514 18.54 -14.71 11.72
CA LEU A 514 19.92 -14.31 12.05
C LEU A 514 20.94 -14.99 11.13
N ARG A 515 20.78 -16.30 10.86
CA ARG A 515 21.68 -17.05 9.95
C ARG A 515 21.67 -16.47 8.54
N GLU A 516 20.49 -16.10 8.06
CA GLU A 516 20.32 -15.50 6.74
C GLU A 516 20.84 -14.07 6.66
N ALA A 517 20.67 -13.30 7.72
CA ALA A 517 21.29 -12.00 7.86
C ALA A 517 22.82 -12.10 7.83
N GLN A 518 23.41 -13.09 8.51
CA GLN A 518 24.86 -13.35 8.47
C GLN A 518 25.35 -13.74 7.07
N LEU A 519 24.61 -14.60 6.35
CA LEU A 519 24.94 -14.93 4.96
C LEU A 519 24.91 -13.68 4.07
N SER A 520 23.86 -12.86 4.18
CA SER A 520 23.75 -11.60 3.44
C SER A 520 24.93 -10.68 3.74
N SER A 521 25.23 -10.48 5.02
CA SER A 521 26.39 -9.72 5.48
C SER A 521 27.71 -10.22 4.88
N ALA A 522 27.95 -11.53 4.91
CA ALA A 522 29.17 -12.12 4.35
C ALA A 522 29.29 -11.82 2.85
N ILE A 523 28.21 -11.99 2.08
CA ILE A 523 28.17 -11.67 0.65
C ILE A 523 28.55 -10.20 0.41
N TYR A 524 27.92 -9.27 1.13
CA TYR A 524 28.14 -7.83 0.91
C TYR A 524 29.48 -7.32 1.42
N CYS A 525 29.96 -7.83 2.56
CA CYS A 525 31.27 -7.47 3.09
C CYS A 525 32.38 -8.04 2.20
N SER A 526 32.31 -9.33 1.84
CA SER A 526 33.39 -9.99 1.09
C SER A 526 33.43 -9.61 -0.38
N LEU A 527 32.29 -9.50 -1.07
CA LEU A 527 32.27 -9.22 -2.52
C LEU A 527 32.29 -7.73 -2.85
N PHE A 528 31.79 -6.86 -1.96
CA PHE A 528 31.57 -5.44 -2.26
C PHE A 528 32.24 -4.47 -1.28
N GLY A 529 33.02 -4.98 -0.30
CA GLY A 529 33.71 -4.13 0.69
C GLY A 529 32.75 -3.27 1.52
N MET A 530 31.52 -3.76 1.73
CA MET A 530 30.45 -3.03 2.43
C MET A 530 30.46 -3.35 3.93
N GLU A 531 31.60 -3.15 4.60
CA GLU A 531 31.77 -3.50 6.03
C GLU A 531 30.98 -2.58 6.98
N ARG A 532 30.77 -1.31 6.61
CA ARG A 532 30.05 -0.31 7.41
C ARG A 532 28.53 -0.28 7.17
N MET A 533 27.99 -1.34 6.57
CA MET A 533 26.61 -1.39 6.09
C MET A 533 25.64 -2.13 7.01
N LEU A 534 26.12 -2.65 8.14
CA LEU A 534 25.32 -3.48 9.05
C LEU A 534 24.90 -2.71 10.30
#